data_AF-F1BWY5-F1
#
_entry.id   AF-F1BWY5-F1
#
_cell.length_a   1.000
_cell.length_b   1.000
_cell.length_c   1.000
_cell.angle_alpha   90.00
_cell.angle_beta   90.00
_cell.angle_gamma   90.00
#
_symmetry.space_group_name_H-M   'P 1'
#
loop_
_entity.id
_entity.type
_entity.pdbx_description
1 polymer ?
#
loop_
_entity_poly.entity_id
_entity_poly.type
_entity_poly.pdbx_seq_one_letter_code
_entity_poly.pdbx_strand_id
1 'polypeptide(L)'
;MEAKLIERLEAAVARLESLSAGGISDRGLPDGIDEVSSDPSILAFDDLMAQYAARVSAAAEKIGGQVLDVTKLVLEAFSVQKKLLIEIKQTQKPDMAGLVEFLKPLNEVILKVNAMTEGRRSDFFNHLKSAGDSLSALAWIAYTGKDCGMSMPIAHVEESWQMAEFYNNKVLVEYRNKDQIHVEWAKALKELYLPGLRDYVKSHYPLGPVWSASGKKASSAPPKAPPPGAPAPPPPPPASLFSSEPSQPSSSNPKQGMSAVFQEISSGNVSAGLKKVTADMKTKNRTDRTGVVSASGKETRSSSPSFSKAGPPKLELQMGRKWAVENQIGRKNLVIDDCDAKQSVYIYGCKDSVLQIQGKVNNITIDKCTKMGVVFKDVVAACEVVNCNGVEVQCQGSAPTISVDNTSGCQLYLSKDSLGTSITSAKSSEINVLVPTGPDGDWGEHSLPQQYIHVFKDGQFETTPVSHSGA
;
A
#
# COMPACT_ATOMS: atom_id res chain seq x y z
N MET A 1 33.56 35.55 -7.51
CA MET A 1 33.29 34.25 -6.84
C MET A 1 33.96 34.21 -5.46
N GLU A 2 35.13 34.84 -5.29
CA GLU A 2 35.88 34.88 -4.02
C GLU A 2 35.24 35.73 -2.92
N ALA A 3 34.63 36.88 -3.24
CA ALA A 3 34.01 37.76 -2.23
C ALA A 3 32.90 37.06 -1.40
N LYS A 4 32.04 36.26 -2.07
CA LYS A 4 30.99 35.47 -1.40
C LYS A 4 31.54 34.32 -0.57
N LEU A 5 32.73 33.82 -0.90
CA LEU A 5 33.38 32.77 -0.14
C LEU A 5 34.03 33.35 1.13
N ILE A 6 34.65 34.53 1.00
CA ILE A 6 35.24 35.28 2.11
C ILE A 6 34.16 35.68 3.12
N GLU A 7 33.03 36.22 2.65
CA GLU A 7 31.89 36.60 3.50
C GLU A 7 31.31 35.40 4.28
N ARG A 8 31.28 34.20 3.66
CA ARG A 8 30.86 32.95 4.32
C ARG A 8 31.88 32.45 5.34
N LEU A 9 33.17 32.64 5.07
CA LEU A 9 34.26 32.28 5.98
C LEU A 9 34.31 33.21 7.19
N GLU A 10 34.15 34.52 6.98
CA GLU A 10 34.07 35.51 8.06
C GLU A 10 32.84 35.26 8.95
N ALA A 11 31.69 34.90 8.37
CA ALA A 11 30.50 34.50 9.13
C ALA A 11 30.70 33.21 9.94
N ALA A 12 31.49 32.25 9.43
CA ALA A 12 31.81 31.01 10.14
C ALA A 12 32.80 31.26 11.30
N VAL A 13 33.77 32.15 11.10
CA VAL A 13 34.75 32.53 12.15
C VAL A 13 34.06 33.30 13.27
N ALA A 14 33.19 34.26 12.96
CA ALA A 14 32.43 34.99 13.98
C ALA A 14 31.56 34.08 14.86
N ARG A 15 31.00 33.00 14.28
CA ARG A 15 30.23 31.97 15.03
C ARG A 15 31.12 31.10 15.92
N LEU A 16 32.33 30.78 15.47
CA LEU A 16 33.30 30.03 16.28
C LEU A 16 33.82 30.87 17.46
N GLU A 17 34.03 32.16 17.24
CA GLU A 17 34.44 33.09 18.29
C GLU A 17 33.33 33.29 19.35
N SER A 18 32.05 33.32 18.95
CA SER A 18 30.93 33.39 19.91
C SER A 18 30.81 32.12 20.77
N LEU A 19 31.14 30.95 20.21
CA LEU A 19 31.17 29.68 20.93
C LEU A 19 32.35 29.59 21.91
N SER A 20 33.49 30.19 21.57
CA SER A 20 34.67 30.23 22.45
C SER A 20 34.51 31.23 23.61
N ALA A 21 33.64 32.23 23.48
CA ALA A 21 33.41 33.24 24.53
C ALA A 21 32.41 32.76 25.61
N GLY A 22 31.66 31.68 25.38
CA GLY A 22 30.69 31.11 26.32
C GLY A 22 31.29 30.23 27.41
N GLY A 23 32.35 30.70 28.08
CA GLY A 23 32.93 30.03 29.24
C GLY A 23 32.19 30.38 30.54
N ILE A 24 31.44 29.41 31.07
CA ILE A 24 30.96 29.26 32.47
C ILE A 24 30.65 30.57 33.21
N SER A 25 29.37 30.95 33.26
CA SER A 25 28.84 31.67 34.43
C SER A 25 27.41 31.23 34.75
N ASP A 26 27.29 30.67 35.95
CA ASP A 26 26.07 30.37 36.69
C ASP A 26 25.18 31.61 36.88
N ARG A 27 23.91 31.54 36.43
CA ARG A 27 22.70 32.02 37.14
C ARG A 27 21.44 31.90 36.25
N GLY A 28 20.43 31.23 36.79
CA GLY A 28 19.20 30.90 36.07
C GLY A 28 18.15 32.00 35.94
N LEU A 29 17.35 31.87 34.88
CA LEU A 29 15.90 32.10 34.74
C LEU A 29 15.50 31.65 33.30
N PRO A 30 14.21 31.36 33.01
CA PRO A 30 13.82 30.42 31.97
C PRO A 30 13.77 31.07 30.58
N ASP A 31 14.73 30.75 29.73
CA ASP A 31 14.75 31.21 28.32
C ASP A 31 14.95 30.04 27.32
N GLY A 32 14.42 28.87 27.67
CA GLY A 32 14.64 27.62 26.94
C GLY A 32 13.99 27.51 25.55
N ILE A 33 13.42 28.58 24.98
CA ILE A 33 12.80 28.58 23.65
C ILE A 33 13.77 29.16 22.61
N ASP A 34 14.50 30.22 22.96
CA ASP A 34 15.48 30.87 22.06
C ASP A 34 16.76 30.03 21.90
N GLU A 35 17.13 29.26 22.94
CA GLU A 35 18.28 28.35 22.89
C GLU A 35 18.02 27.09 22.04
N VAL A 36 16.76 26.63 21.95
CA VAL A 36 16.40 25.45 21.13
C VAL A 36 16.23 25.83 19.65
N SER A 37 15.82 27.06 19.37
CA SER A 37 15.68 27.57 17.99
C SER A 37 17.03 27.80 17.31
N SER A 38 18.10 27.94 18.09
CA SER A 38 19.49 28.07 17.61
C SER A 38 20.24 26.74 17.53
N ASP A 39 19.56 25.62 17.79
CA ASP A 39 20.16 24.28 17.69
C ASP A 39 20.60 23.96 16.24
N PRO A 40 21.80 23.38 16.03
CA PRO A 40 22.31 23.09 14.70
C PRO A 40 21.39 22.24 13.81
N SER A 41 20.59 21.33 14.38
CA SER A 41 19.64 20.54 13.60
C SER A 41 18.42 21.36 13.19
N ILE A 42 17.97 22.32 13.99
CA ILE A 42 16.85 23.19 13.62
C ILE A 42 17.29 24.20 12.55
N LEU A 43 18.50 24.76 12.68
CA LEU A 43 19.07 25.64 11.67
C LEU A 43 19.31 24.91 10.34
N ALA A 44 19.78 23.67 10.37
CA ALA A 44 19.93 22.87 9.15
C ALA A 44 18.59 22.56 8.46
N PHE A 45 17.48 22.50 9.23
CA PHE A 45 16.15 22.38 8.65
C PHE A 45 15.71 23.69 7.95
N ASP A 46 16.09 24.85 8.50
CA ASP A 46 15.87 26.14 7.84
C ASP A 46 16.67 26.26 6.55
N ASP A 47 17.93 25.82 6.55
CA ASP A 47 18.78 25.78 5.35
C ASP A 47 18.18 24.86 4.28
N LEU A 48 17.69 23.68 4.66
CA LEU A 48 16.95 22.77 3.78
C LEU A 48 15.76 23.48 3.12
N MET A 49 14.92 24.13 3.93
CA MET A 49 13.73 24.81 3.42
C MET A 49 14.11 26.00 2.53
N ALA A 50 15.11 26.80 2.92
CA ALA A 50 15.60 27.91 2.11
C ALA A 50 16.15 27.44 0.74
N GLN A 51 16.82 26.28 0.72
CA GLN A 51 17.40 25.72 -0.50
C GLN A 51 16.36 25.17 -1.47
N TYR A 52 15.37 24.41 -0.99
CA TYR A 52 14.47 23.64 -1.86
C TYR A 52 13.05 24.22 -1.96
N ALA A 53 12.50 24.83 -0.91
CA ALA A 53 11.09 25.25 -0.88
C ALA A 53 10.79 26.35 -1.91
N ALA A 54 11.71 27.30 -2.08
CA ALA A 54 11.54 28.40 -3.03
C ALA A 54 11.36 27.92 -4.47
N ARG A 55 12.10 26.87 -4.87
CA ARG A 55 12.03 26.29 -6.21
C ARG A 55 10.68 25.63 -6.47
N VAL A 56 10.17 24.87 -5.50
CA VAL A 56 8.85 24.22 -5.61
C VAL A 56 7.73 25.26 -5.63
N SER A 57 7.77 26.25 -4.72
CA SER A 57 6.78 27.33 -4.65
C SER A 57 6.73 28.13 -5.95
N ALA A 58 7.89 28.56 -6.47
CA ALA A 58 7.95 29.36 -7.69
C ALA A 58 7.43 28.61 -8.94
N ALA A 59 7.66 27.29 -9.02
CA ALA A 59 7.09 26.48 -10.09
C ALA A 59 5.57 26.34 -9.93
N ALA A 60 5.09 26.10 -8.71
CA ALA A 60 3.67 25.96 -8.42
C ALA A 60 2.89 27.27 -8.63
N GLU A 61 3.47 28.43 -8.31
CA GLU A 61 2.87 29.75 -8.54
C GLU A 61 2.64 30.02 -10.03
N LYS A 62 3.57 29.59 -10.88
CA LYS A 62 3.44 29.71 -12.34
C LYS A 62 2.37 28.78 -12.92
N ILE A 63 2.19 27.60 -12.32
CA ILE A 63 1.13 26.65 -12.73
C ILE A 63 -0.24 27.14 -12.25
N GLY A 64 -0.31 27.60 -11.00
CA GLY A 64 -1.54 28.08 -10.37
C GLY A 64 -2.52 26.96 -9.98
N GLY A 65 -3.73 27.38 -9.63
CA GLY A 65 -4.86 26.49 -9.30
C GLY A 65 -4.54 25.46 -8.21
N GLN A 66 -5.05 24.24 -8.39
CA GLN A 66 -4.94 23.17 -7.38
C GLN A 66 -3.48 22.74 -7.12
N VAL A 67 -2.57 22.93 -8.09
CA VAL A 67 -1.14 22.60 -7.92
C VAL A 67 -0.47 23.59 -6.96
N LEU A 68 -0.83 24.88 -7.04
CA LEU A 68 -0.39 25.88 -6.07
C LEU A 68 -0.94 25.58 -4.67
N ASP A 69 -2.23 25.27 -4.57
CA ASP A 69 -2.89 25.02 -3.29
C ASP A 69 -2.29 23.79 -2.58
N VAL A 70 -2.08 22.68 -3.29
CA VAL A 70 -1.46 21.49 -2.69
C VAL A 70 0.00 21.73 -2.31
N THR A 71 0.72 22.54 -3.10
CA THR A 71 2.13 22.88 -2.80
C THR A 71 2.22 23.69 -1.51
N LYS A 72 1.31 24.65 -1.29
CA LYS A 72 1.24 25.39 -0.03
C LYS A 72 1.03 24.48 1.17
N LEU A 73 0.16 23.47 1.04
CA LEU A 73 -0.05 22.48 2.10
C LEU A 73 1.19 21.61 2.34
N VAL A 74 1.94 21.26 1.29
CA VAL A 74 3.24 20.56 1.46
C VAL A 74 4.21 21.43 2.28
N LEU A 75 4.34 22.71 1.94
CA LEU A 75 5.22 23.62 2.68
C LEU A 75 4.72 23.88 4.12
N GLU A 76 3.41 23.92 4.34
CA GLU A 76 2.80 23.95 5.67
C GLU A 76 3.19 22.70 6.48
N ALA A 77 3.15 21.51 5.88
CA ALA A 77 3.55 20.27 6.55
C ALA A 77 5.02 20.28 6.98
N PHE A 78 5.94 20.81 6.16
CA PHE A 78 7.34 20.99 6.56
C PHE A 78 7.50 22.03 7.68
N SER A 79 6.70 23.11 7.67
CA SER A 79 6.68 24.09 8.77
C SER A 79 6.17 23.47 10.08
N VAL A 80 5.14 22.63 10.01
CA VAL A 80 4.65 21.83 11.15
C VAL A 80 5.73 20.87 11.63
N GLN A 81 6.41 20.18 10.71
CA GLN A 81 7.52 19.29 11.05
C GLN A 81 8.61 20.00 11.84
N LYS A 82 9.01 21.22 11.43
CA LYS A 82 9.98 22.02 12.16
C LYS A 82 9.52 22.29 13.60
N LYS A 83 8.26 22.68 13.79
CA LYS A 83 7.69 22.93 15.12
C LYS A 83 7.74 21.67 16.00
N LEU A 84 7.39 20.52 15.44
CA LEU A 84 7.47 19.23 16.13
C LEU A 84 8.93 18.88 16.49
N LEU A 85 9.90 19.16 15.62
CA LEU A 85 11.32 18.93 15.92
C LEU A 85 11.83 19.80 17.07
N ILE A 86 11.38 21.06 17.16
CA ILE A 86 11.65 21.94 18.30
C ILE A 86 11.00 21.37 19.57
N GLU A 87 9.75 20.91 19.47
CA GLU A 87 9.02 20.36 20.61
C GLU A 87 9.61 19.04 21.13
N ILE A 88 10.12 18.17 20.23
CA ILE A 88 10.85 16.93 20.59
C ILE A 88 12.01 17.23 21.53
N LYS A 89 12.76 18.31 21.29
CA LYS A 89 13.90 18.72 22.13
C LYS A 89 13.48 19.24 23.50
N GLN A 90 12.21 19.54 23.72
CA GLN A 90 11.67 20.03 24.98
C GLN A 90 10.77 19.01 25.69
N THR A 91 10.56 17.84 25.08
CA THR A 91 9.56 16.85 25.53
C THR A 91 10.24 15.52 25.84
N GLN A 92 9.78 14.86 26.91
CA GLN A 92 10.16 13.49 27.21
C GLN A 92 9.55 12.53 26.19
N LYS A 93 10.27 11.45 25.86
CA LYS A 93 9.80 10.45 24.89
C LYS A 93 8.38 9.97 25.26
N PRO A 94 7.37 10.23 24.42
CA PRO A 94 6.00 9.84 24.69
C PRO A 94 5.83 8.32 24.59
N ASP A 95 4.78 7.82 25.23
CA ASP A 95 4.24 6.48 24.96
C ASP A 95 3.51 6.47 23.60
N MET A 96 3.02 5.30 23.18
CA MET A 96 2.35 5.18 21.86
C MET A 96 1.13 6.10 21.73
N ALA A 97 0.36 6.30 22.79
CA ALA A 97 -0.81 7.19 22.79
C ALA A 97 -0.38 8.66 22.69
N GLY A 98 0.60 9.07 23.49
CA GLY A 98 1.16 10.42 23.45
C GLY A 98 1.82 10.75 22.10
N LEU A 99 2.42 9.76 21.43
CA LEU A 99 3.02 9.95 20.11
C LEU A 99 1.97 10.24 19.04
N VAL A 100 0.79 9.61 19.12
CA VAL A 100 -0.32 9.89 18.20
C VAL A 100 -0.84 11.32 18.38
N GLU A 101 -1.01 11.78 19.62
CA GLU A 101 -1.39 13.17 19.91
C GLU A 101 -0.31 14.15 19.47
N PHE A 102 0.97 13.82 19.68
CA PHE A 102 2.10 14.64 19.27
C PHE A 102 2.13 14.86 17.75
N LEU A 103 1.82 13.83 16.96
CA LEU A 103 1.83 13.90 15.49
C LEU A 103 0.54 14.47 14.90
N LYS A 104 -0.47 14.76 15.71
CA LYS A 104 -1.77 15.26 15.27
C LYS A 104 -1.68 16.49 14.36
N PRO A 105 -0.85 17.53 14.63
CA PRO A 105 -0.74 18.67 13.73
C PRO A 105 -0.29 18.30 12.32
N LEU A 106 0.62 17.32 12.19
CA LEU A 106 1.07 16.82 10.88
C LEU A 106 -0.05 16.03 10.18
N ASN A 107 -0.74 15.16 10.93
CA ASN A 107 -1.86 14.37 10.41
C ASN A 107 -3.00 15.24 9.89
N GLU A 108 -3.30 16.37 10.54
CA GLU A 108 -4.31 17.33 10.08
C GLU A 108 -3.97 17.91 8.70
N VAL A 109 -2.68 18.22 8.44
CA VAL A 109 -2.25 18.69 7.11
C VAL A 109 -2.36 17.57 6.08
N ILE A 110 -1.97 16.33 6.43
CA ILE A 110 -2.12 15.16 5.55
C ILE A 110 -3.59 14.95 5.17
N LEU A 111 -4.52 15.09 6.12
CA LEU A 111 -5.95 14.97 5.86
C LEU A 111 -6.46 16.06 4.91
N LYS A 112 -6.02 17.33 5.07
CA LYS A 112 -6.36 18.42 4.14
C LYS A 112 -5.91 18.09 2.71
N VAL A 113 -4.70 17.55 2.54
CA VAL A 113 -4.18 17.20 1.21
C VAL A 113 -4.93 16.01 0.61
N ASN A 114 -5.21 14.98 1.41
CA ASN A 114 -5.98 13.82 0.94
C ASN A 114 -7.38 14.22 0.46
N ALA A 115 -8.04 15.14 1.16
CA ALA A 115 -9.35 15.67 0.77
C ALA A 115 -9.34 16.36 -0.61
N MET A 116 -8.20 16.92 -1.05
CA MET A 116 -8.07 17.49 -2.41
C MET A 116 -8.17 16.44 -3.52
N THR A 117 -7.97 15.17 -3.19
CA THR A 117 -8.06 14.05 -4.15
C THR A 117 -9.39 13.29 -4.08
N GLU A 118 -10.27 13.67 -3.15
CA GLU A 118 -11.60 13.08 -2.99
C GLU A 118 -12.60 13.67 -4.00
N GLY A 119 -13.58 12.87 -4.41
CA GLY A 119 -14.64 13.31 -5.33
C GLY A 119 -14.28 13.23 -6.81
N ARG A 120 -14.68 14.24 -7.60
CA ARG A 120 -14.46 14.25 -9.05
C ARG A 120 -12.96 14.35 -9.33
N ARG A 121 -12.46 13.43 -10.14
CA ARG A 121 -11.04 13.38 -10.52
C ARG A 121 -10.60 14.71 -11.14
N SER A 122 -9.62 15.35 -10.50
CA SER A 122 -8.97 16.57 -10.98
C SER A 122 -8.12 16.33 -12.23
N ASP A 123 -7.99 17.32 -13.09
CA ASP A 123 -7.03 17.32 -14.21
C ASP A 123 -5.57 17.31 -13.71
N PHE A 124 -5.34 17.79 -12.49
CA PHE A 124 -4.05 17.76 -11.81
C PHE A 124 -3.91 16.59 -10.83
N PHE A 125 -4.72 15.53 -10.96
CA PHE A 125 -4.72 14.39 -10.03
C PHE A 125 -3.33 13.80 -9.75
N ASN A 126 -2.47 13.70 -10.77
CA ASN A 126 -1.10 13.19 -10.58
C ASN A 126 -0.24 14.11 -9.71
N HIS A 127 -0.42 15.44 -9.79
CA HIS A 127 0.26 16.40 -8.93
C HIS A 127 -0.23 16.28 -7.48
N LEU A 128 -1.56 16.24 -7.32
CA LEU A 128 -2.19 16.13 -6.00
C LEU A 128 -1.78 14.82 -5.30
N LYS A 129 -1.78 13.69 -6.01
CA LYS A 129 -1.32 12.41 -5.45
C LYS A 129 0.17 12.40 -5.16
N SER A 130 1.00 12.96 -6.04
CA SER A 130 2.43 13.08 -5.77
C SER A 130 2.72 13.89 -4.50
N ALA A 131 2.00 15.00 -4.28
CA ALA A 131 2.15 15.85 -3.12
C ALA A 131 1.58 15.23 -1.83
N GLY A 132 0.42 14.56 -1.93
CA GLY A 132 -0.18 13.88 -0.77
C GLY A 132 0.61 12.68 -0.30
N ASP A 133 0.99 11.80 -1.24
CA ASP A 133 1.73 10.59 -0.90
C ASP A 133 3.13 10.93 -0.38
N SER A 134 3.73 12.07 -0.79
CA SER A 134 5.05 12.49 -0.30
C SER A 134 5.06 12.96 1.15
N LEU A 135 3.90 13.35 1.71
CA LEU A 135 3.82 13.75 3.13
C LEU A 135 4.06 12.58 4.09
N SER A 136 3.85 11.34 3.64
CA SER A 136 4.17 10.14 4.43
C SER A 136 5.65 10.08 4.85
N ALA A 137 6.55 10.68 4.05
CA ALA A 137 7.97 10.76 4.38
C ALA A 137 8.23 11.57 5.64
N LEU A 138 7.39 12.55 6.00
CA LEU A 138 7.55 13.36 7.21
C LEU A 138 7.27 12.57 8.49
N ALA A 139 6.59 11.42 8.40
CA ALA A 139 6.30 10.57 9.56
C ALA A 139 7.54 9.89 10.16
N TRP A 140 8.75 10.09 9.60
CA TRP A 140 10.00 9.54 10.17
C TRP A 140 10.25 9.96 11.63
N ILE A 141 9.69 11.10 12.07
CA ILE A 141 9.76 11.54 13.47
C ILE A 141 8.96 10.68 14.45
N ALA A 142 8.15 9.76 13.93
CA ALA A 142 7.44 8.75 14.71
C ALA A 142 8.32 7.53 15.04
N TYR A 143 9.52 7.43 14.46
CA TYR A 143 10.45 6.34 14.76
C TYR A 143 10.90 6.40 16.22
N THR A 144 10.62 5.33 16.98
CA THR A 144 10.96 5.24 18.41
C THR A 144 11.98 4.14 18.74
N GLY A 145 12.51 3.45 17.73
CA GLY A 145 13.47 2.36 17.86
C GLY A 145 13.21 1.24 16.86
N LYS A 146 14.07 0.24 16.82
CA LYS A 146 14.01 -0.85 15.82
C LYS A 146 12.74 -1.70 15.94
N ASP A 147 12.14 -1.76 17.12
CA ASP A 147 10.98 -2.59 17.43
C ASP A 147 9.64 -1.87 17.25
N CYS A 148 9.64 -0.61 16.79
CA CYS A 148 8.40 0.18 16.65
C CYS A 148 7.63 -0.08 15.34
N GLY A 149 8.03 -1.08 14.56
CA GLY A 149 7.38 -1.45 13.30
C GLY A 149 7.57 -0.46 12.14
N MET A 150 8.47 0.52 12.29
CA MET A 150 8.82 1.49 11.25
C MET A 150 10.24 1.25 10.76
N SER A 151 10.51 1.51 9.48
CA SER A 151 11.87 1.47 8.95
C SER A 151 12.71 2.59 9.57
N MET A 152 14.04 2.44 9.52
CA MET A 152 14.98 3.47 9.99
C MET A 152 14.65 4.81 9.32
N PRO A 153 14.77 5.97 10.01
CA PRO A 153 14.30 7.26 9.50
C PRO A 153 14.71 7.61 8.07
N ILE A 154 15.96 7.30 7.71
CA ILE A 154 16.50 7.54 6.35
C ILE A 154 15.77 6.65 5.34
N ALA A 155 15.66 5.35 5.63
CA ALA A 155 14.96 4.39 4.79
C ALA A 155 13.47 4.71 4.68
N HIS A 156 12.84 5.14 5.79
CA HIS A 156 11.45 5.58 5.80
C HIS A 156 11.22 6.73 4.82
N VAL A 157 12.10 7.74 4.78
CA VAL A 157 12.02 8.84 3.82
C VAL A 157 12.16 8.34 2.38
N GLU A 158 13.10 7.43 2.11
CA GLU A 158 13.33 6.86 0.77
C GLU A 158 12.15 6.00 0.30
N GLU A 159 11.68 5.08 1.13
CA GLU A 159 10.54 4.18 0.87
C GLU A 159 9.25 4.98 0.68
N SER A 160 9.02 5.99 1.54
CA SER A 160 7.86 6.87 1.42
C SER A 160 7.88 7.69 0.13
N TRP A 161 9.06 8.15 -0.29
CA TRP A 161 9.20 8.87 -1.57
C TRP A 161 8.85 8.01 -2.77
N GLN A 162 9.14 6.70 -2.76
CA GLN A 162 8.85 5.81 -3.90
C GLN A 162 7.36 5.81 -4.30
N MET A 163 6.46 5.94 -3.33
CA MET A 163 5.01 6.01 -3.59
C MET A 163 4.64 7.32 -4.30
N ALA A 164 5.17 8.45 -3.81
CA ALA A 164 5.01 9.75 -4.47
C ALA A 164 5.65 9.77 -5.86
N GLU A 165 6.81 9.13 -6.00
CA GLU A 165 7.61 9.09 -7.23
C GLU A 165 6.84 8.44 -8.38
N PHE A 166 6.00 7.44 -8.10
CA PHE A 166 5.16 6.84 -9.14
C PHE A 166 4.23 7.87 -9.80
N TYR A 167 3.55 8.71 -9.02
CA TYR A 167 2.68 9.75 -9.55
C TYR A 167 3.48 10.94 -10.10
N ASN A 168 4.59 11.28 -9.46
CA ASN A 168 5.52 12.31 -9.95
C ASN A 168 6.05 11.98 -11.36
N ASN A 169 6.44 10.72 -11.59
CA ASN A 169 6.89 10.25 -12.90
C ASN A 169 5.81 10.36 -13.97
N LYS A 170 4.52 10.22 -13.61
CA LYS A 170 3.41 10.46 -14.54
C LYS A 170 3.32 11.94 -14.93
N VAL A 171 3.53 12.86 -13.99
CA VAL A 171 3.64 14.30 -14.30
C VAL A 171 4.78 14.54 -15.28
N LEU A 172 5.97 13.99 -14.99
CA LEU A 172 7.13 14.12 -15.89
C LEU A 172 6.82 13.59 -17.31
N VAL A 173 6.21 12.41 -17.43
CA VAL A 173 5.87 11.81 -18.73
C VAL A 173 4.80 12.60 -19.47
N GLU A 174 3.80 13.10 -18.76
CA GLU A 174 2.67 13.82 -19.33
C GLU A 174 3.08 15.21 -19.85
N TYR A 175 3.93 15.90 -19.11
CA TYR A 175 4.26 17.31 -19.36
C TYR A 175 5.61 17.55 -20.05
N ARG A 176 6.49 16.54 -20.19
CA ARG A 176 7.82 16.68 -20.82
C ARG A 176 7.86 17.37 -22.19
N ASN A 177 6.78 17.27 -22.97
CA ASN A 177 6.67 17.88 -24.31
C ASN A 177 5.52 18.89 -24.40
N LYS A 178 4.89 19.24 -23.27
CA LYS A 178 3.71 20.13 -23.23
C LYS A 178 4.05 21.43 -22.53
N ASP A 179 4.45 21.32 -21.26
CA ASP A 179 4.75 22.48 -20.42
C ASP A 179 5.87 22.13 -19.45
N GLN A 180 6.98 22.83 -19.62
CA GLN A 180 8.21 22.61 -18.86
C GLN A 180 8.07 23.03 -17.39
N ILE A 181 7.11 23.88 -17.05
CA ILE A 181 6.89 24.36 -15.68
C ILE A 181 6.41 23.22 -14.77
N HIS A 182 5.54 22.34 -15.28
CA HIS A 182 5.11 21.13 -14.57
C HIS A 182 6.26 20.14 -14.34
N VAL A 183 7.16 20.01 -15.31
CA VAL A 183 8.37 19.19 -15.19
C VAL A 183 9.31 19.76 -14.13
N GLU A 184 9.44 21.08 -14.09
CA GLU A 184 10.24 21.78 -13.10
C GLU A 184 9.68 21.61 -11.68
N TRP A 185 8.35 21.74 -11.52
CA TRP A 185 7.69 21.45 -10.24
C TRP A 185 7.93 20.02 -9.77
N ALA A 186 7.78 19.05 -10.66
CA ALA A 186 7.99 17.62 -10.39
C ALA A 186 9.43 17.32 -9.92
N LYS A 187 10.43 17.92 -10.60
CA LYS A 187 11.85 17.79 -10.23
C LYS A 187 12.16 18.48 -8.90
N ALA A 188 11.67 19.70 -8.72
CA ALA A 188 11.87 20.45 -7.48
C ALA A 188 11.25 19.73 -6.27
N LEU A 189 10.04 19.17 -6.44
CA LEU A 189 9.40 18.36 -5.40
C LEU A 189 10.25 17.14 -5.06
N LYS A 190 10.80 16.44 -6.06
CA LYS A 190 11.73 15.33 -5.81
C LYS A 190 12.95 15.76 -5.03
N GLU A 191 13.60 16.84 -5.43
CA GLU A 191 14.81 17.35 -4.78
C GLU A 191 14.59 17.76 -3.33
N LEU A 192 13.40 18.27 -2.98
CA LEU A 192 13.02 18.59 -1.60
C LEU A 192 13.09 17.36 -0.67
N TYR A 193 12.74 16.16 -1.17
CA TYR A 193 12.82 14.93 -0.40
C TYR A 193 14.15 14.21 -0.60
N LEU A 194 14.57 14.05 -1.86
CA LEU A 194 15.78 13.36 -2.31
C LEU A 194 16.57 14.26 -3.28
N PRO A 195 17.67 14.91 -2.83
CA PRO A 195 18.40 14.60 -1.61
C PRO A 195 17.91 15.32 -0.33
N GLY A 196 17.14 16.40 -0.41
CA GLY A 196 16.92 17.36 0.69
C GLY A 196 16.63 16.74 2.06
N LEU A 197 15.40 16.28 2.30
CA LEU A 197 14.99 15.70 3.58
C LEU A 197 15.85 14.50 3.98
N ARG A 198 16.25 13.64 3.03
CA ARG A 198 17.03 12.43 3.29
C ARG A 198 18.47 12.73 3.75
N ASP A 199 19.09 13.77 3.20
CA ASP A 199 20.40 14.27 3.62
C ASP A 199 20.32 14.91 5.00
N TYR A 200 19.29 15.70 5.25
CA TYR A 200 19.01 16.28 6.57
C TYR A 200 18.86 15.20 7.65
N VAL A 201 17.99 14.21 7.42
CA VAL A 201 17.75 13.12 8.38
C VAL A 201 19.02 12.29 8.59
N LYS A 202 19.80 12.00 7.53
CA LYS A 202 21.06 11.27 7.69
C LYS A 202 22.08 12.02 8.54
N SER A 203 22.15 13.33 8.39
CA SER A 203 23.18 14.15 9.05
C SER A 203 22.84 14.45 10.50
N HIS A 204 21.55 14.65 10.82
CA HIS A 204 21.13 15.11 12.15
C HIS A 204 20.34 14.07 12.96
N TYR A 205 19.68 13.11 12.31
CA TYR A 205 18.83 12.11 12.97
C TYR A 205 19.02 10.68 12.41
N PRO A 206 20.27 10.18 12.25
CA PRO A 206 20.51 8.88 11.64
C PRO A 206 19.89 7.71 12.42
N LEU A 207 19.66 7.89 13.73
CA LEU A 207 19.02 6.92 14.62
C LEU A 207 17.63 7.36 15.10
N GLY A 208 17.07 8.41 14.48
CA GLY A 208 15.77 8.96 14.81
C GLY A 208 15.80 10.13 15.78
N PRO A 209 14.62 10.65 16.15
CA PRO A 209 14.49 11.80 17.02
C PRO A 209 15.06 11.55 18.42
N VAL A 210 15.80 12.53 18.91
CA VAL A 210 16.38 12.53 20.27
C VAL A 210 15.50 13.37 21.18
N TRP A 211 14.77 12.69 22.06
CA TRP A 211 13.87 13.31 23.03
C TRP A 211 14.62 13.80 24.26
N SER A 212 14.08 14.82 24.93
CA SER A 212 14.70 15.38 26.14
C SER A 212 14.52 14.49 27.36
N ALA A 213 15.59 14.22 28.11
CA ALA A 213 15.52 13.46 29.36
C ALA A 213 14.82 14.26 30.48
N SER A 214 14.95 15.59 30.47
CA SER A 214 14.43 16.51 31.50
C SER A 214 13.28 17.39 30.98
N GLY A 215 12.76 17.10 29.79
CA GLY A 215 11.69 17.86 29.16
C GLY A 215 10.33 17.75 29.86
N LYS A 216 9.36 18.52 29.38
CA LYS A 216 7.96 18.37 29.80
C LYS A 216 7.49 16.96 29.49
N LYS A 217 6.73 16.32 30.40
CA LYS A 217 6.05 15.07 30.09
C LYS A 217 5.08 15.33 28.93
N ALA A 218 5.17 14.53 27.88
CA ALA A 218 4.18 14.55 26.80
C ALA A 218 2.79 14.39 27.43
N SER A 219 1.85 15.26 27.08
CA SER A 219 0.51 15.25 27.67
C SER A 219 -0.16 13.92 27.37
N SER A 220 -0.30 13.06 28.38
CA SER A 220 -1.16 11.89 28.29
C SER A 220 -2.59 12.38 28.09
N ALA A 221 -3.34 11.78 27.16
CA ALA A 221 -4.78 12.02 27.02
C ALA A 221 -5.46 12.03 28.40
N PRO A 222 -6.43 12.94 28.65
CA PRO A 222 -7.14 12.97 29.93
C PRO A 222 -7.73 11.58 30.20
N PRO A 223 -7.63 11.06 31.44
CA PRO A 223 -8.16 9.74 31.76
C PRO A 223 -9.64 9.72 31.38
N LYS A 224 -10.04 8.74 30.57
CA LYS A 224 -11.46 8.43 30.36
C LYS A 224 -12.08 8.26 31.74
N ALA A 225 -13.10 9.09 32.01
CA ALA A 225 -13.92 8.95 33.21
C ALA A 225 -14.39 7.48 33.33
N PRO A 226 -14.46 6.93 34.55
CA PRO A 226 -14.97 5.58 34.73
C PRO A 226 -16.40 5.50 34.18
N PRO A 227 -16.79 4.38 33.55
CA PRO A 227 -18.14 4.23 33.03
C PRO A 227 -19.15 4.39 34.18
N PRO A 228 -20.27 5.11 33.98
CA PRO A 228 -21.33 5.15 34.98
C PRO A 228 -21.81 3.72 35.25
N GLY A 229 -21.89 3.36 36.53
CA GLY A 229 -22.39 2.06 36.98
C GLY A 229 -23.74 1.73 36.36
N ALA A 230 -23.88 0.48 35.90
CA ALA A 230 -25.12 -0.06 35.39
C ALA A 230 -26.25 0.07 36.44
N PRO A 231 -27.46 0.53 36.05
CA PRO A 231 -28.64 0.36 36.88
C PRO A 231 -29.04 -1.11 36.96
N ALA A 232 -29.50 -1.52 38.15
CA ALA A 232 -29.97 -2.88 38.43
C ALA A 232 -31.15 -3.31 37.52
N PRO A 233 -31.28 -4.62 37.23
CA PRO A 233 -32.33 -5.13 36.35
C PRO A 233 -33.72 -5.05 37.03
N PRO A 234 -34.79 -4.71 36.27
CA PRO A 234 -36.16 -4.79 36.77
C PRO A 234 -36.66 -6.26 36.86
N PRO A 235 -37.58 -6.56 37.79
CA PRO A 235 -38.07 -7.91 38.06
C PRO A 235 -39.04 -8.43 36.97
N PRO A 236 -39.17 -9.77 36.81
CA PRO A 236 -40.00 -10.39 35.77
C PRO A 236 -41.49 -10.34 36.14
N PRO A 237 -42.41 -10.09 35.19
CA PRO A 237 -43.84 -10.29 35.41
C PRO A 237 -44.25 -11.77 35.18
N PRO A 238 -45.29 -12.26 35.88
CA PRO A 238 -45.71 -13.66 35.81
C PRO A 238 -46.58 -13.99 34.60
N ALA A 239 -46.58 -15.26 34.22
CA ALA A 239 -47.36 -15.87 33.14
C ALA A 239 -48.87 -15.88 33.41
N SER A 240 -49.70 -15.77 32.35
CA SER A 240 -51.00 -16.45 32.17
C SER A 240 -51.53 -16.16 30.75
N LEU A 241 -51.68 -17.17 29.88
CA LEU A 241 -52.87 -18.01 29.62
C LEU A 241 -53.73 -17.51 28.43
N PHE A 242 -53.58 -18.21 27.30
CA PHE A 242 -54.61 -18.70 26.37
C PHE A 242 -55.87 -17.86 26.07
N SER A 243 -56.04 -17.51 24.77
CA SER A 243 -57.10 -18.01 23.86
C SER A 243 -57.86 -16.96 23.02
N SER A 244 -57.84 -17.23 21.71
CA SER A 244 -58.88 -17.11 20.66
C SER A 244 -59.51 -15.76 20.23
N GLU A 245 -59.36 -15.51 18.92
CA GLU A 245 -60.18 -14.80 17.92
C GLU A 245 -61.72 -14.93 18.06
N PRO A 246 -62.58 -14.28 17.21
CA PRO A 246 -62.38 -13.20 16.21
C PRO A 246 -63.48 -12.10 16.25
N SER A 247 -63.31 -10.98 15.52
CA SER A 247 -64.30 -10.38 14.56
C SER A 247 -63.99 -8.91 14.17
N GLN A 248 -64.17 -8.65 12.87
CA GLN A 248 -64.10 -7.41 12.07
C GLN A 248 -65.21 -6.38 12.38
N PRO A 249 -65.36 -5.22 11.66
CA PRO A 249 -64.43 -4.37 10.88
C PRO A 249 -64.62 -2.83 11.12
N SER A 250 -63.69 -1.96 10.67
CA SER A 250 -64.04 -0.66 10.02
C SER A 250 -62.83 0.09 9.40
N SER A 251 -62.96 0.34 8.09
CA SER A 251 -62.50 1.48 7.27
C SER A 251 -61.09 2.07 7.39
N SER A 252 -60.25 1.88 6.37
CA SER A 252 -59.91 2.91 5.33
C SER A 252 -58.69 2.48 4.49
N ASN A 253 -58.86 2.40 3.16
CA ASN A 253 -57.81 2.16 2.15
C ASN A 253 -57.11 3.50 1.77
N PRO A 254 -56.00 3.54 0.98
CA PRO A 254 -55.21 2.45 0.36
C PRO A 254 -53.67 2.60 0.52
N LYS A 255 -52.92 1.49 0.36
CA LYS A 255 -51.57 1.44 -0.26
C LYS A 255 -51.18 -0.02 -0.51
N GLN A 256 -51.72 -0.57 -1.59
CA GLN A 256 -51.24 -1.81 -2.20
C GLN A 256 -49.90 -1.54 -2.89
N GLY A 257 -48.86 -2.28 -2.50
CA GLY A 257 -47.56 -2.22 -3.15
C GLY A 257 -46.72 -3.45 -2.83
N MET A 258 -46.39 -4.21 -3.87
CA MET A 258 -45.38 -5.28 -3.96
C MET A 258 -45.72 -6.70 -3.51
N SER A 259 -46.67 -6.94 -2.61
CA SER A 259 -47.04 -8.32 -2.22
C SER A 259 -48.07 -8.99 -3.15
N ALA A 260 -48.91 -8.21 -3.85
CA ALA A 260 -49.85 -8.73 -4.84
C ALA A 260 -49.17 -9.18 -6.16
N VAL A 261 -48.02 -8.59 -6.48
CA VAL A 261 -47.25 -8.91 -7.71
C VAL A 261 -46.56 -10.27 -7.59
N PHE A 262 -46.15 -10.65 -6.37
CA PHE A 262 -45.49 -11.94 -6.13
C PHE A 262 -46.46 -13.14 -6.13
N GLN A 263 -47.74 -12.94 -5.81
CA GLN A 263 -48.75 -14.00 -5.89
C GLN A 263 -49.19 -14.30 -7.33
N GLU A 264 -49.21 -13.28 -8.20
CA GLU A 264 -49.60 -13.45 -9.62
C GLU A 264 -48.49 -14.12 -10.46
N ILE A 265 -47.22 -14.02 -10.03
CA ILE A 265 -46.07 -14.69 -10.67
C ILE A 265 -46.02 -16.19 -10.34
N SER A 266 -46.53 -16.61 -9.17
CA SER A 266 -46.50 -18.00 -8.72
C SER A 266 -47.61 -18.90 -9.28
N SER A 267 -48.64 -18.34 -9.90
CA SER A 267 -49.69 -19.09 -10.60
C SER A 267 -49.42 -19.07 -12.11
N GLY A 268 -48.61 -20.03 -12.57
CA GLY A 268 -47.93 -19.98 -13.85
C GLY A 268 -48.82 -19.76 -15.08
N ASN A 269 -48.43 -18.78 -15.91
CA ASN A 269 -48.22 -18.90 -17.36
C ASN A 269 -47.65 -17.57 -17.94
N VAL A 270 -46.43 -17.19 -17.53
CA VAL A 270 -45.84 -15.86 -17.83
C VAL A 270 -45.22 -15.73 -19.24
N SER A 271 -45.61 -16.59 -20.19
CA SER A 271 -45.05 -16.59 -21.55
C SER A 271 -46.00 -16.11 -22.65
N ALA A 272 -47.27 -15.83 -22.32
CA ALA A 272 -48.30 -15.47 -23.29
C ALA A 272 -48.19 -14.02 -23.83
N GLY A 273 -47.50 -13.12 -23.11
CA GLY A 273 -47.40 -11.68 -23.44
C GLY A 273 -46.10 -11.22 -24.10
N LEU A 274 -45.12 -12.09 -24.30
CA LEU A 274 -43.83 -11.74 -24.90
C LEU A 274 -43.86 -12.00 -26.41
N LYS A 275 -43.48 -11.01 -27.23
CA LYS A 275 -43.26 -11.22 -28.67
C LYS A 275 -42.23 -12.34 -28.86
N LYS A 276 -42.64 -13.44 -29.51
CA LYS A 276 -41.74 -14.56 -29.82
C LYS A 276 -40.74 -14.13 -30.89
N VAL A 277 -39.45 -14.33 -30.59
CA VAL A 277 -38.34 -14.14 -31.54
C VAL A 277 -38.41 -15.28 -32.57
N THR A 278 -38.75 -14.95 -33.81
CA THR A 278 -38.77 -15.90 -34.93
C THR A 278 -37.34 -16.26 -35.38
N ALA A 279 -37.17 -17.39 -36.06
CA ALA A 279 -35.86 -17.99 -36.34
C ALA A 279 -34.91 -17.09 -37.18
N ASP A 280 -35.48 -16.17 -37.94
CA ASP A 280 -34.83 -15.12 -38.74
C ASP A 280 -34.19 -13.99 -37.89
N MET A 281 -34.64 -13.82 -36.64
CA MET A 281 -34.08 -12.81 -35.72
C MET A 281 -32.87 -13.33 -34.91
N LYS A 282 -32.49 -14.61 -35.07
CA LYS A 282 -31.28 -15.16 -34.46
C LYS A 282 -30.05 -14.77 -35.29
N THR A 283 -28.99 -14.31 -34.63
CA THR A 283 -27.72 -13.88 -35.25
C THR A 283 -27.04 -14.93 -36.13
N LYS A 284 -27.39 -16.22 -35.98
CA LYS A 284 -26.89 -17.34 -36.79
C LYS A 284 -27.57 -17.47 -38.17
N ASN A 285 -28.68 -16.79 -38.42
CA ASN A 285 -29.52 -16.95 -39.62
C ASN A 285 -29.64 -15.68 -40.49
N ARG A 286 -28.76 -14.68 -40.30
CA ARG A 286 -28.67 -13.51 -41.19
C ARG A 286 -27.79 -13.83 -42.39
N THR A 287 -28.38 -13.97 -43.58
CA THR A 287 -27.69 -14.26 -44.85
C THR A 287 -27.00 -13.07 -45.51
N ASP A 288 -27.18 -11.83 -45.01
CA ASP A 288 -26.66 -10.60 -45.63
C ASP A 288 -25.43 -9.99 -44.94
N ARG A 289 -24.54 -10.81 -44.37
CA ARG A 289 -23.17 -10.38 -44.03
C ARG A 289 -22.15 -11.27 -44.70
N THR A 290 -21.86 -10.95 -45.95
CA THR A 290 -20.70 -11.44 -46.68
C THR A 290 -19.44 -10.75 -46.15
N GLY A 291 -18.78 -11.41 -45.20
CA GLY A 291 -17.39 -11.13 -44.82
C GLY A 291 -16.55 -12.34 -45.19
N VAL A 292 -16.20 -12.47 -46.47
CA VAL A 292 -15.29 -13.51 -46.96
C VAL A 292 -13.92 -13.29 -46.34
N VAL A 293 -13.45 -14.24 -45.54
CA VAL A 293 -12.01 -14.38 -45.23
C VAL A 293 -11.48 -15.46 -46.16
N SER A 294 -10.70 -15.04 -47.15
CA SER A 294 -9.92 -15.94 -48.00
C SER A 294 -8.86 -16.62 -47.14
N ALA A 295 -8.98 -17.95 -47.02
CA ALA A 295 -7.87 -18.78 -46.56
C ALA A 295 -6.83 -18.84 -47.69
N SER A 296 -5.68 -18.22 -47.48
CA SER A 296 -4.48 -18.50 -48.26
C SER A 296 -3.29 -18.68 -47.33
N GLY A 297 -2.69 -19.86 -47.45
CA GLY A 297 -1.25 -20.05 -47.52
C GLY A 297 -0.43 -19.52 -46.35
N LYS A 298 -0.14 -20.44 -45.43
CA LYS A 298 1.01 -20.47 -44.53
C LYS A 298 2.28 -19.84 -45.13
N GLU A 299 2.73 -18.72 -44.56
CA GLU A 299 4.16 -18.44 -44.35
C GLU A 299 4.35 -17.89 -42.94
N THR A 300 5.10 -18.64 -42.15
CA THR A 300 5.58 -18.32 -40.81
C THR A 300 6.47 -17.09 -40.84
N ARG A 301 5.90 -15.91 -40.50
CA ARG A 301 6.68 -14.78 -39.99
C ARG A 301 6.55 -14.75 -38.47
N SER A 302 7.67 -14.95 -37.80
CA SER A 302 7.84 -14.79 -36.35
C SER A 302 7.49 -13.37 -35.95
N SER A 303 6.27 -13.14 -35.48
CA SER A 303 5.90 -11.91 -34.78
C SER A 303 6.44 -11.99 -33.36
N SER A 304 7.57 -11.32 -33.12
CA SER A 304 8.05 -11.04 -31.77
C SER A 304 6.97 -10.31 -30.96
N PRO A 305 6.68 -10.70 -29.70
CA PRO A 305 5.63 -10.06 -28.92
C PRO A 305 6.01 -8.62 -28.62
N SER A 306 5.08 -7.69 -28.85
CA SER A 306 5.25 -6.29 -28.46
C SER A 306 5.19 -6.18 -26.93
N PHE A 307 6.35 -5.95 -26.30
CA PHE A 307 6.41 -5.73 -24.87
C PHE A 307 5.85 -4.34 -24.52
N SER A 308 4.80 -4.33 -23.70
CA SER A 308 4.38 -3.15 -22.95
C SER A 308 5.54 -2.72 -22.04
N LYS A 309 5.75 -1.41 -21.88
CA LYS A 309 6.83 -0.77 -21.09
C LYS A 309 6.91 -1.34 -19.66
N ALA A 310 7.68 -2.41 -19.47
CA ALA A 310 8.14 -2.86 -18.16
C ALA A 310 9.39 -2.05 -17.76
N GLY A 311 9.66 -1.93 -16.47
CA GLY A 311 10.94 -1.36 -15.99
C GLY A 311 12.13 -2.19 -16.48
N PRO A 312 13.37 -1.70 -16.33
CA PRO A 312 14.54 -2.50 -16.72
C PRO A 312 14.53 -3.86 -15.98
N PRO A 313 14.89 -4.96 -16.66
CA PRO A 313 14.96 -6.27 -16.03
C PRO A 313 16.04 -6.25 -14.94
N LYS A 314 15.71 -6.78 -13.77
CA LYS A 314 16.58 -6.79 -12.60
C LYS A 314 16.72 -8.22 -12.08
N LEU A 315 17.94 -8.62 -11.76
CA LEU A 315 18.26 -9.83 -11.01
C LEU A 315 19.54 -9.53 -10.24
N GLU A 316 19.41 -9.05 -9.01
CA GLU A 316 20.54 -8.74 -8.15
C GLU A 316 20.17 -8.86 -6.67
N LEU A 317 21.18 -9.10 -5.85
CA LEU A 317 21.07 -9.07 -4.40
C LEU A 317 21.21 -7.62 -3.91
N GLN A 318 20.11 -7.01 -3.49
CA GLN A 318 20.09 -5.68 -2.90
C GLN A 318 20.50 -5.73 -1.43
N MET A 319 21.45 -4.86 -1.07
CA MET A 319 21.90 -4.65 0.31
C MET A 319 22.32 -5.94 1.05
N GLY A 320 22.76 -6.96 0.30
CA GLY A 320 23.15 -8.27 0.85
C GLY A 320 22.01 -9.09 1.47
N ARG A 321 20.74 -8.68 1.31
CA ARG A 321 19.61 -9.27 2.03
C ARG A 321 18.39 -9.60 1.18
N LYS A 322 18.13 -8.87 0.09
CA LYS A 322 16.93 -9.06 -0.72
C LYS A 322 17.30 -9.30 -2.19
N TRP A 323 17.03 -10.49 -2.70
CA TRP A 323 17.08 -10.77 -4.13
C TRP A 323 15.90 -10.08 -4.82
N ALA A 324 16.20 -9.16 -5.74
CA ALA A 324 15.20 -8.47 -6.53
C ALA A 324 15.20 -9.04 -7.95
N VAL A 325 14.14 -9.77 -8.30
CA VAL A 325 13.91 -10.35 -9.64
C VAL A 325 12.75 -9.60 -10.27
N GLU A 326 13.03 -8.58 -11.06
CA GLU A 326 12.00 -7.66 -11.54
C GLU A 326 11.95 -7.60 -13.06
N ASN A 327 10.74 -7.43 -13.61
CA ASN A 327 10.50 -7.15 -15.03
C ASN A 327 11.17 -8.15 -16.00
N GLN A 328 11.39 -9.39 -15.59
CA GLN A 328 11.93 -10.43 -16.46
C GLN A 328 10.85 -10.88 -17.43
N ILE A 329 11.15 -10.89 -18.73
CA ILE A 329 10.19 -11.30 -19.74
C ILE A 329 10.76 -12.34 -20.70
N GLY A 330 10.07 -13.47 -20.84
CA GLY A 330 10.47 -14.57 -21.73
C GLY A 330 11.72 -15.33 -21.25
N ARG A 331 12.15 -15.13 -19.99
CA ARG A 331 13.40 -15.71 -19.46
C ARG A 331 13.09 -17.01 -18.74
N LYS A 332 13.44 -18.15 -19.34
CA LYS A 332 13.14 -19.49 -18.79
C LYS A 332 14.27 -20.13 -17.99
N ASN A 333 15.41 -19.44 -17.86
CA ASN A 333 16.64 -19.96 -17.28
C ASN A 333 17.21 -19.04 -16.18
N LEU A 334 16.34 -18.34 -15.44
CA LEU A 334 16.79 -17.51 -14.31
C LEU A 334 17.15 -18.42 -13.15
N VAL A 335 18.30 -18.17 -12.52
CA VAL A 335 18.80 -18.97 -11.40
C VAL A 335 19.34 -18.04 -10.31
N ILE A 336 19.02 -18.35 -9.06
CA ILE A 336 19.68 -17.83 -7.87
C ILE A 336 20.33 -19.04 -7.19
N ASP A 337 21.65 -19.09 -7.24
CA ASP A 337 22.49 -20.16 -6.69
C ASP A 337 23.06 -19.79 -5.31
N ASP A 338 23.45 -18.53 -5.12
CA ASP A 338 23.95 -18.00 -3.84
C ASP A 338 22.78 -17.60 -2.90
N CYS A 339 22.20 -18.60 -2.24
CA CYS A 339 21.10 -18.42 -1.30
C CYS A 339 21.57 -18.49 0.16
N ASP A 340 21.16 -17.52 0.97
CA ASP A 340 21.30 -17.55 2.44
C ASP A 340 19.93 -17.55 3.13
N ALA A 341 19.81 -18.31 4.23
CA ALA A 341 18.56 -18.47 4.98
C ALA A 341 18.01 -17.16 5.60
N LYS A 342 18.82 -16.08 5.64
CA LYS A 342 18.41 -14.74 6.09
C LYS A 342 17.95 -13.85 4.94
N GLN A 343 18.17 -14.26 3.70
CA GLN A 343 17.80 -13.51 2.50
C GLN A 343 16.34 -13.73 2.11
N SER A 344 15.72 -12.74 1.50
CA SER A 344 14.39 -12.87 0.88
C SER A 344 14.46 -12.72 -0.63
N VAL A 345 13.54 -13.38 -1.34
CA VAL A 345 13.42 -13.28 -2.79
C VAL A 345 12.11 -12.55 -3.12
N TYR A 346 12.22 -11.44 -3.83
CA TYR A 346 11.07 -10.66 -4.30
C TYR A 346 11.04 -10.65 -5.82
N ILE A 347 9.98 -11.24 -6.37
CA ILE A 347 9.79 -11.44 -7.80
C ILE A 347 8.65 -10.52 -8.22
N TYR A 348 8.94 -9.51 -9.04
CA TYR A 348 7.97 -8.46 -9.37
C TYR A 348 7.80 -8.27 -10.88
N GLY A 349 6.55 -8.26 -11.35
CA GLY A 349 6.24 -7.85 -12.73
C GLY A 349 6.83 -8.76 -13.81
N CYS A 350 7.24 -9.98 -13.45
CA CYS A 350 7.82 -10.93 -14.39
C CYS A 350 6.73 -11.57 -15.27
N LYS A 351 7.04 -11.79 -16.54
CA LYS A 351 6.11 -12.34 -17.52
C LYS A 351 6.72 -13.48 -18.31
N ASP A 352 5.98 -14.56 -18.50
CA ASP A 352 6.40 -15.70 -19.31
C ASP A 352 7.84 -16.17 -18.97
N SER A 353 8.15 -16.29 -17.68
CA SER A 353 9.51 -16.53 -17.19
C SER A 353 9.55 -17.66 -16.17
N VAL A 354 10.74 -18.23 -15.93
CA VAL A 354 10.96 -19.29 -14.95
C VAL A 354 12.19 -18.94 -14.10
N LEU A 355 12.05 -19.00 -12.79
CA LEU A 355 13.10 -18.78 -11.80
C LEU A 355 13.34 -20.04 -10.97
N GLN A 356 14.62 -20.40 -10.83
CA GLN A 356 15.07 -21.47 -9.94
C GLN A 356 15.85 -20.87 -8.77
N ILE A 357 15.46 -21.23 -7.54
CA ILE A 357 16.12 -20.81 -6.29
C ILE A 357 16.72 -22.07 -5.68
N GLN A 358 18.04 -22.27 -5.85
CA GLN A 358 18.70 -23.56 -5.59
C GLN A 358 19.14 -23.78 -4.13
N GLY A 359 18.62 -22.99 -3.19
CA GLY A 359 18.96 -23.10 -1.78
C GLY A 359 17.81 -22.75 -0.84
N LYS A 360 18.19 -22.47 0.42
CA LYS A 360 17.26 -22.10 1.48
C LYS A 360 17.22 -20.58 1.63
N VAL A 361 16.03 -20.00 1.61
CA VAL A 361 15.80 -18.56 1.81
C VAL A 361 14.78 -18.32 2.90
N ASN A 362 14.75 -17.11 3.46
CA ASN A 362 13.81 -16.77 4.52
C ASN A 362 12.36 -16.70 3.99
N ASN A 363 12.15 -15.93 2.92
CA ASN A 363 10.83 -15.65 2.36
C ASN A 363 10.90 -15.54 0.84
N ILE A 364 9.85 -15.98 0.15
CA ILE A 364 9.67 -15.79 -1.29
C ILE A 364 8.36 -15.05 -1.51
N THR A 365 8.39 -13.95 -2.24
CA THR A 365 7.18 -13.20 -2.60
C THR A 365 7.13 -13.02 -4.11
N ILE A 366 6.03 -13.45 -4.73
CA ILE A 366 5.74 -13.36 -6.16
C ILE A 366 4.61 -12.33 -6.33
N ASP A 367 4.91 -11.18 -6.92
CA ASP A 367 3.96 -10.06 -7.03
C ASP A 367 3.80 -9.58 -8.48
N LYS A 368 2.55 -9.36 -8.90
CA LYS A 368 2.19 -8.85 -10.25
C LYS A 368 2.82 -9.62 -11.41
N CYS A 369 3.04 -10.92 -11.25
CA CYS A 369 3.62 -11.77 -12.28
C CYS A 369 2.53 -12.41 -13.15
N THR A 370 2.87 -12.73 -14.40
CA THR A 370 1.95 -13.39 -15.34
C THR A 370 2.66 -14.53 -16.08
N LYS A 371 2.14 -15.76 -16.07
CA LYS A 371 2.84 -16.93 -16.66
C LYS A 371 4.24 -17.11 -16.08
N MET A 372 4.34 -17.15 -14.76
CA MET A 372 5.61 -17.27 -14.04
C MET A 372 5.74 -18.65 -13.41
N GLY A 373 6.86 -19.33 -13.67
CA GLY A 373 7.25 -20.55 -12.96
C GLY A 373 8.28 -20.25 -11.89
N VAL A 374 8.09 -20.71 -10.67
CA VAL A 374 9.08 -20.57 -9.58
C VAL A 374 9.34 -21.93 -8.97
N VAL A 375 10.60 -22.38 -9.03
CA VAL A 375 11.06 -23.60 -8.37
C VAL A 375 11.99 -23.21 -7.25
N PHE A 376 11.73 -23.67 -6.03
CA PHE A 376 12.59 -23.41 -4.89
C PHE A 376 12.78 -24.65 -4.02
N LYS A 377 13.92 -24.70 -3.34
CA LYS A 377 14.23 -25.80 -2.44
C LYS A 377 13.54 -25.63 -1.09
N ASP A 378 14.01 -24.72 -0.26
CA ASP A 378 13.48 -24.52 1.09
C ASP A 378 13.14 -23.06 1.37
N VAL A 379 12.05 -22.84 2.10
CA VAL A 379 11.71 -21.53 2.67
C VAL A 379 11.53 -21.63 4.18
N VAL A 380 12.11 -20.69 4.93
CA VAL A 380 12.06 -20.71 6.40
C VAL A 380 10.73 -20.20 6.93
N ALA A 381 10.21 -19.11 6.35
CA ALA A 381 8.98 -18.46 6.79
C ALA A 381 7.81 -18.81 5.88
N ALA A 382 7.72 -18.19 4.69
CA ALA A 382 6.59 -18.35 3.81
C ALA A 382 6.94 -18.16 2.32
N CYS A 383 6.09 -18.73 1.46
CA CYS A 383 6.02 -18.40 0.05
C CYS A 383 4.68 -17.71 -0.24
N GLU A 384 4.72 -16.49 -0.76
CA GLU A 384 3.56 -15.63 -0.95
C GLU A 384 3.36 -15.35 -2.44
N VAL A 385 2.15 -15.58 -2.94
CA VAL A 385 1.75 -15.31 -4.32
C VAL A 385 0.67 -14.24 -4.30
N VAL A 386 0.98 -13.06 -4.82
CA VAL A 386 0.14 -11.86 -4.68
C VAL A 386 -0.09 -11.21 -6.04
N ASN A 387 -1.32 -10.80 -6.36
CA ASN A 387 -1.65 -10.06 -7.59
C ASN A 387 -1.22 -10.75 -8.91
N CYS A 388 -1.18 -12.08 -8.94
CA CYS A 388 -0.61 -12.81 -10.07
C CYS A 388 -1.68 -13.40 -11.02
N ASN A 389 -1.24 -13.82 -12.22
CA ASN A 389 -2.09 -14.53 -13.18
C ASN A 389 -1.34 -15.69 -13.86
N GLY A 390 -1.81 -16.93 -13.70
CA GLY A 390 -1.19 -18.12 -14.27
C GLY A 390 0.21 -18.34 -13.73
N VAL A 391 0.34 -18.68 -12.45
CA VAL A 391 1.64 -18.92 -11.80
C VAL A 391 1.74 -20.39 -11.38
N GLU A 392 2.93 -20.95 -11.57
CA GLU A 392 3.27 -22.30 -11.17
C GLU A 392 4.39 -22.21 -10.12
N VAL A 393 4.15 -22.77 -8.93
CA VAL A 393 5.11 -22.75 -7.82
C VAL A 393 5.42 -24.18 -7.43
N GLN A 394 6.71 -24.55 -7.48
CA GLN A 394 7.18 -25.87 -7.10
C GLN A 394 8.12 -25.79 -5.90
N CYS A 395 7.70 -26.38 -4.79
CA CYS A 395 8.52 -26.59 -3.61
C CYS A 395 9.18 -27.96 -3.70
N GLN A 396 10.51 -28.01 -3.64
CA GLN A 396 11.28 -29.27 -3.69
C GLN A 396 11.66 -29.79 -2.30
N GLY A 397 11.73 -28.91 -1.30
CA GLY A 397 12.04 -29.20 0.09
C GLY A 397 10.89 -28.78 1.01
N SER A 398 11.17 -27.97 2.03
CA SER A 398 10.17 -27.56 3.02
C SER A 398 9.62 -26.14 2.80
N ALA A 399 8.32 -25.98 3.04
CA ALA A 399 7.64 -24.68 3.13
C ALA A 399 6.57 -24.73 4.23
N PRO A 400 6.74 -24.03 5.36
CA PRO A 400 5.75 -24.09 6.44
C PRO A 400 4.42 -23.44 6.06
N THR A 401 4.46 -22.38 5.24
CA THR A 401 3.27 -21.59 4.89
C THR A 401 3.35 -21.14 3.44
N ILE A 402 2.22 -21.28 2.72
CA ILE A 402 2.00 -20.71 1.41
C ILE A 402 0.76 -19.83 1.47
N SER A 403 0.85 -18.60 0.97
CA SER A 403 -0.29 -17.70 0.86
C SER A 403 -0.54 -17.32 -0.60
N VAL A 404 -1.81 -17.27 -0.99
CA VAL A 404 -2.24 -16.91 -2.35
C VAL A 404 -3.29 -15.81 -2.25
N ASP A 405 -2.92 -14.57 -2.57
CA ASP A 405 -3.80 -13.40 -2.49
C ASP A 405 -3.98 -12.75 -3.87
N ASN A 406 -5.22 -12.36 -4.17
CA ASN A 406 -5.61 -11.64 -5.39
C ASN A 406 -5.00 -12.24 -6.67
N THR A 407 -4.95 -13.57 -6.76
CA THR A 407 -4.27 -14.32 -7.83
C THR A 407 -5.26 -15.20 -8.59
N SER A 408 -5.11 -15.27 -9.92
CA SER A 408 -5.98 -16.07 -10.81
C SER A 408 -5.15 -17.11 -11.55
N GLY A 409 -5.45 -18.40 -11.35
CA GLY A 409 -4.68 -19.50 -11.93
C GLY A 409 -3.36 -19.68 -11.18
N CYS A 410 -3.36 -20.56 -10.17
CA CYS A 410 -2.18 -20.87 -9.36
C CYS A 410 -2.05 -22.37 -9.20
N GLN A 411 -0.94 -22.94 -9.66
CA GLN A 411 -0.62 -24.35 -9.45
C GLN A 411 0.51 -24.47 -8.43
N LEU A 412 0.24 -25.20 -7.35
CA LEU A 412 1.18 -25.41 -6.25
C LEU A 412 1.63 -26.88 -6.27
N TYR A 413 2.90 -27.13 -6.58
CA TYR A 413 3.50 -28.46 -6.53
C TYR A 413 4.24 -28.62 -5.21
N LEU A 414 3.77 -29.55 -4.38
CA LEU A 414 4.34 -29.84 -3.07
C LEU A 414 5.32 -31.01 -3.13
N SER A 415 6.40 -30.95 -2.36
CA SER A 415 7.27 -32.11 -2.14
C SER A 415 6.67 -33.00 -1.04
N LYS A 416 7.27 -34.19 -0.84
CA LYS A 416 6.97 -35.04 0.33
C LYS A 416 7.26 -34.33 1.65
N ASP A 417 8.25 -33.43 1.67
CA ASP A 417 8.69 -32.68 2.85
C ASP A 417 7.85 -31.41 3.11
N SER A 418 6.98 -31.03 2.17
CA SER A 418 6.07 -29.89 2.29
C SER A 418 4.59 -30.30 2.36
N LEU A 419 4.26 -31.57 2.63
CA LEU A 419 2.85 -32.00 2.77
C LEU A 419 2.15 -31.38 3.99
N GLY A 420 2.91 -30.97 5.01
CA GLY A 420 2.39 -30.26 6.20
C GLY A 420 2.20 -28.74 6.01
N THR A 421 2.34 -28.23 4.79
CA THR A 421 2.25 -26.79 4.50
C THR A 421 0.86 -26.25 4.86
N SER A 422 0.81 -25.14 5.61
CA SER A 422 -0.43 -24.37 5.75
C SER A 422 -0.65 -23.50 4.53
N ILE A 423 -1.73 -23.73 3.80
CA ILE A 423 -2.08 -22.95 2.60
C ILE A 423 -3.25 -22.03 2.93
N THR A 424 -3.06 -20.72 2.72
CA THR A 424 -4.12 -19.72 2.87
C THR A 424 -4.40 -19.05 1.53
N SER A 425 -5.67 -18.76 1.24
CA SER A 425 -6.07 -18.08 0.01
C SER A 425 -7.06 -16.96 0.27
N ALA A 426 -6.87 -15.82 -0.37
CA ALA A 426 -7.79 -14.68 -0.32
C ALA A 426 -7.99 -14.12 -1.73
N LYS A 427 -9.25 -13.80 -2.08
CA LYS A 427 -9.59 -13.16 -3.37
C LYS A 427 -8.94 -13.81 -4.60
N SER A 428 -8.78 -15.13 -4.57
CA SER A 428 -8.03 -15.89 -5.57
C SER A 428 -8.89 -16.98 -6.19
N SER A 429 -8.60 -17.32 -7.44
CA SER A 429 -9.36 -18.30 -8.21
C SER A 429 -8.43 -19.32 -8.89
N GLU A 430 -8.97 -20.49 -9.20
CA GLU A 430 -8.26 -21.57 -9.93
C GLU A 430 -6.96 -22.01 -9.21
N ILE A 431 -7.04 -22.23 -7.90
CA ILE A 431 -5.91 -22.76 -7.12
C ILE A 431 -5.98 -24.29 -7.09
N ASN A 432 -4.97 -24.94 -7.67
CA ASN A 432 -4.80 -26.39 -7.65
C ASN A 432 -3.50 -26.74 -6.93
N VAL A 433 -3.57 -27.71 -6.03
CA VAL A 433 -2.44 -28.25 -5.27
C VAL A 433 -2.13 -29.65 -5.80
N LEU A 434 -0.92 -29.85 -6.28
CA LEU A 434 -0.43 -31.12 -6.78
C LEU A 434 0.45 -31.77 -5.71
N VAL A 435 0.05 -32.96 -5.27
CA VAL A 435 0.76 -33.76 -4.27
C VAL A 435 1.27 -35.05 -4.91
N PRO A 436 2.46 -35.53 -4.53
CA PRO A 436 3.01 -36.76 -5.10
C PRO A 436 2.22 -37.98 -4.59
N THR A 437 1.67 -38.79 -5.49
CA THR A 437 0.81 -39.95 -5.14
C THR A 437 1.53 -41.29 -5.18
N GLY A 438 2.77 -41.35 -5.68
CA GLY A 438 3.55 -42.58 -5.77
C GLY A 438 5.06 -42.36 -5.94
N PRO A 439 5.86 -43.43 -5.97
CA PRO A 439 7.29 -43.37 -6.25
C PRO A 439 7.61 -43.01 -7.71
N ASP A 440 6.66 -43.18 -8.62
CA ASP A 440 6.85 -43.02 -10.08
C ASP A 440 6.65 -41.58 -10.59
N GLY A 441 6.42 -40.62 -9.70
CA GLY A 441 6.33 -39.20 -10.05
C GLY A 441 4.95 -38.72 -10.51
N ASP A 442 3.92 -39.55 -10.32
CA ASP A 442 2.53 -39.14 -10.55
C ASP A 442 2.07 -38.10 -9.52
N TRP A 443 1.26 -37.16 -9.99
CA TRP A 443 0.71 -36.06 -9.21
C TRP A 443 -0.80 -36.23 -9.02
N GLY A 444 -1.25 -36.22 -7.77
CA GLY A 444 -2.65 -36.06 -7.42
C GLY A 444 -3.00 -34.58 -7.40
N GLU A 445 -3.96 -34.18 -8.23
CA GLU A 445 -4.42 -32.79 -8.31
C GLU A 445 -5.60 -32.57 -7.36
N HIS A 446 -5.48 -31.57 -6.50
CA HIS A 446 -6.49 -31.17 -5.52
C HIS A 446 -6.86 -29.71 -5.71
N SER A 447 -8.07 -29.44 -6.21
CA SER A 447 -8.58 -28.08 -6.28
C SER A 447 -9.00 -27.57 -4.91
N LEU A 448 -8.52 -26.37 -4.53
CA LEU A 448 -8.95 -25.75 -3.28
C LEU A 448 -10.35 -25.14 -3.43
N PRO A 449 -11.23 -25.28 -2.42
CA PRO A 449 -12.56 -24.68 -2.46
C PRO A 449 -12.51 -23.15 -2.62
N GLN A 450 -13.31 -22.65 -3.55
CA GLN A 450 -13.43 -21.21 -3.82
C GLN A 450 -14.82 -20.67 -3.50
N GLN A 451 -15.82 -21.56 -3.46
CA GLN A 451 -17.17 -21.22 -3.09
C GLN A 451 -17.46 -21.74 -1.69
N TYR A 452 -18.02 -20.88 -0.85
CA TYR A 452 -18.35 -21.19 0.53
C TYR A 452 -19.85 -20.96 0.75
N ILE A 453 -20.47 -21.85 1.51
CA ILE A 453 -21.82 -21.71 2.01
C ILE A 453 -21.72 -21.13 3.42
N HIS A 454 -22.43 -20.04 3.67
CA HIS A 454 -22.53 -19.41 4.98
C HIS A 454 -23.97 -19.58 5.48
N VAL A 455 -24.16 -20.29 6.59
CA VAL A 455 -25.49 -20.52 7.18
C VAL A 455 -25.50 -19.99 8.60
N PHE A 456 -26.50 -19.17 8.93
CA PHE A 456 -26.71 -18.69 10.29
C PHE A 456 -27.46 -19.74 11.11
N LYS A 457 -26.80 -20.28 12.14
CA LYS A 457 -27.35 -21.28 13.07
C LYS A 457 -26.90 -20.98 14.49
N ASP A 458 -27.79 -21.20 15.46
CA ASP A 458 -27.49 -21.06 16.89
C ASP A 458 -26.81 -19.72 17.27
N GLY A 459 -27.19 -18.64 16.59
CA GLY A 459 -26.68 -17.29 16.86
C GLY A 459 -25.32 -16.97 16.21
N GLN A 460 -24.76 -17.87 15.41
CA GLN A 460 -23.47 -17.67 14.72
C GLN A 460 -23.53 -18.10 13.24
N PHE A 461 -22.59 -17.61 12.43
CA PHE A 461 -22.43 -18.07 11.05
C PHE A 461 -21.50 -19.28 11.01
N GLU A 462 -21.99 -20.40 10.47
CA GLU A 462 -21.17 -21.55 10.08
C GLU A 462 -20.77 -21.39 8.60
N THR A 463 -19.48 -21.54 8.31
CA THR A 463 -18.96 -21.47 6.94
C THR A 463 -18.41 -22.81 6.53
N THR A 464 -18.92 -23.37 5.44
CA THR A 464 -18.43 -24.63 4.88
C THR A 464 -18.06 -24.46 3.40
N PRO A 465 -16.99 -25.10 2.92
CA PRO A 465 -16.69 -25.12 1.50
C PRO A 465 -17.78 -25.88 0.74
N VAL A 466 -18.16 -25.40 -0.44
CA VAL A 466 -19.05 -26.13 -1.34
C VAL A 466 -18.29 -27.33 -1.91
N SER A 467 -18.73 -28.53 -1.55
CA SER A 467 -18.32 -29.76 -2.22
C SER A 467 -19.22 -29.99 -3.44
N HIS A 468 -18.69 -29.82 -4.65
CA HIS A 468 -19.33 -30.40 -5.82
C HIS A 468 -18.98 -31.89 -5.84
N SER A 469 -19.99 -32.75 -5.69
CA SER A 469 -19.86 -34.20 -5.87
C SER A 469 -19.50 -34.47 -7.34
N GLY A 470 -18.20 -34.47 -7.63
CA GLY A 470 -17.65 -34.53 -8.97
C GLY A 470 -16.12 -34.45 -8.95
N ALA A 471 -15.48 -35.15 -8.03
CA ALA A 471 -14.07 -35.54 -8.06
C ALA A 471 -13.92 -36.84 -7.26
#